data_AF-A0A176ZX87-F1
#
_entry.id   AF-A0A176ZX87-F1
#
_cell.length_a   1.000
_cell.length_b   1.000
_cell.length_c   1.000
_cell.angle_alpha   90.00
_cell.angle_beta   90.00
_cell.angle_gamma   90.00
#
_symmetry.space_group_name_H-M   'P 1'
#
loop_
_entity.id
_entity.type
_entity.pdbx_description
1 polymer ?
#
loop_
_entity_poly.entity_id
_entity_poly.type
_entity_poly.pdbx_seq_one_letter_code
_entity_poly.pdbx_strand_id
1 'polypeptide(L)'
;MVRHKKDGFGPKGKKYANAPRQRGPRDDDSDAPHARPSFRAACWDLGHCDPKRCSGRKLMKQGLMRELAIGQKHSGVIITPNGKATVSPADRETMEAYGAAVVECSWARTSEVPWPRIGGKCERLLPYLVAANSVNYGKPWRLNCVEALAAAFYICGHPEWAKEVLAPFSYGSAFLQINSSILKRYAACEDEAGVKKAQEAWMERLEKEYTDSREEGAADDIWKTGNTNHRAAVSSDEDDDEDAEDDDEEGSIDRIYLGSKPPKIPSDPSLSLPQNDRDPFDISDDSDDEAEMAELRRQVLASKPFSSPASTSKPSPAHIPRPEPVAVQADSDNGSDGDDDEFDRIIDATVVTDRTGIEAKQRARREDVPLASVSYSRTVIGAPKKR
;
A
#
# COMPACT_ATOMS: atom_id res chain seq x y z
N MET A 1 37.68 -53.66 -48.15
CA MET A 1 36.77 -54.63 -47.49
C MET A 1 36.55 -54.18 -46.05
N VAL A 2 35.64 -53.24 -45.82
CA VAL A 2 34.24 -53.52 -45.41
C VAL A 2 34.20 -54.49 -44.23
N ARG A 3 34.05 -53.96 -43.00
CA ARG A 3 33.30 -54.67 -41.97
C ARG A 3 32.32 -53.72 -41.31
N HIS A 4 31.07 -54.04 -41.60
CA HIS A 4 29.85 -53.37 -41.20
C HIS A 4 29.63 -53.40 -39.68
N LYS A 5 29.11 -52.26 -39.23
CA LYS A 5 28.29 -52.05 -38.04
C LYS A 5 27.05 -52.97 -38.10
N LYS A 6 26.76 -53.70 -37.02
CA LYS A 6 25.45 -54.32 -36.78
C LYS A 6 25.00 -54.06 -35.35
N ASP A 7 23.78 -53.56 -35.27
CA ASP A 7 23.08 -53.03 -34.12
C ASP A 7 22.76 -54.05 -33.03
N GLY A 8 22.57 -53.54 -31.81
CA GLY A 8 22.03 -54.26 -30.67
C GLY A 8 21.31 -53.31 -29.71
N PHE A 9 20.02 -53.12 -29.95
CA PHE A 9 19.05 -52.44 -29.10
C PHE A 9 18.87 -53.13 -27.73
N GLY A 10 18.74 -52.35 -26.64
CA GLY A 10 18.30 -52.80 -25.31
C GLY A 10 18.30 -51.67 -24.25
N PRO A 11 17.43 -51.67 -23.22
CA PRO A 11 16.48 -50.58 -23.01
C PRO A 11 16.71 -49.66 -21.79
N LYS A 12 16.22 -48.41 -21.92
CA LYS A 12 15.66 -47.51 -20.87
C LYS A 12 16.54 -47.16 -19.66
N GLY A 13 17.19 -45.99 -19.75
CA GLY A 13 17.40 -45.08 -18.63
C GLY A 13 17.00 -43.66 -19.06
N LYS A 14 15.80 -43.19 -18.69
CA LYS A 14 15.35 -41.81 -18.95
C LYS A 14 16.20 -40.86 -18.11
N LYS A 15 17.24 -40.28 -18.70
CA LYS A 15 17.93 -39.10 -18.15
C LYS A 15 17.23 -37.86 -18.70
N TYR A 16 16.67 -37.04 -17.82
CA TYR A 16 16.28 -35.67 -18.12
C TYR A 16 17.54 -34.85 -18.40
N ALA A 17 17.98 -34.84 -19.65
CA ALA A 17 19.00 -33.92 -20.14
C ALA A 17 18.27 -32.75 -20.80
N ASN A 18 18.15 -31.63 -20.10
CA ASN A 18 17.84 -30.36 -20.75
C ASN A 18 18.94 -30.09 -21.78
N ALA A 19 18.58 -30.03 -23.05
CA ALA A 19 19.49 -29.67 -24.12
C ALA A 19 20.12 -28.30 -23.84
N PRO A 20 21.43 -28.10 -24.08
CA PRO A 20 22.01 -26.77 -23.99
C PRO A 20 21.35 -25.91 -25.08
N ARG A 21 20.55 -24.92 -24.67
CA ARG A 21 20.05 -23.90 -25.60
C ARG A 21 21.27 -23.27 -26.27
N GLN A 22 21.37 -23.44 -27.58
CA GLN A 22 22.35 -22.72 -28.38
C GLN A 22 22.19 -21.23 -28.08
N ARG A 23 23.31 -20.56 -27.77
CA ARG A 23 23.36 -19.10 -27.78
C ARG A 23 23.02 -18.67 -29.21
N GLY A 24 21.82 -18.13 -29.38
CA GLY A 24 21.45 -17.49 -30.64
C GLY A 24 22.43 -16.36 -30.96
N PRO A 25 22.62 -16.02 -32.24
CA PRO A 25 23.39 -14.85 -32.64
C PRO A 25 22.84 -13.61 -31.92
N ARG A 26 23.72 -12.67 -31.58
CA ARG A 26 23.30 -11.32 -31.23
C ARG A 26 22.62 -10.73 -32.46
N ASP A 27 21.30 -10.79 -32.51
CA ASP A 27 20.51 -10.00 -33.45
C ASP A 27 20.65 -8.53 -33.04
N ASP A 28 21.57 -7.83 -33.70
CA ASP A 28 21.79 -6.39 -33.61
C ASP A 28 21.03 -5.67 -34.74
N ASP A 29 19.78 -6.06 -34.99
CA ASP A 29 18.94 -5.46 -36.05
C ASP A 29 17.45 -5.54 -35.68
N SER A 30 17.05 -4.78 -34.66
CA SER A 30 15.64 -4.39 -34.48
C SER A 30 15.55 -2.88 -34.35
N ASP A 31 15.12 -2.28 -35.45
CA ASP A 31 14.99 -0.85 -35.72
C ASP A 31 13.79 -0.25 -34.96
N ALA A 32 13.96 -0.09 -33.65
CA ALA A 32 13.16 0.76 -32.79
C ALA A 32 14.12 1.57 -31.89
N PRO A 33 13.90 2.87 -31.64
CA PRO A 33 14.84 3.72 -30.91
C PRO A 33 14.73 3.50 -29.40
N HIS A 34 14.85 2.26 -28.93
CA HIS A 34 15.15 2.01 -27.53
C HIS A 34 16.66 2.17 -27.38
N ALA A 35 17.08 3.40 -27.13
CA ALA A 35 18.44 3.71 -26.71
C ALA A 35 18.84 2.68 -25.64
N ARG A 36 19.99 2.01 -25.84
CA ARG A 36 20.52 1.09 -24.83
C ARG A 36 20.58 1.85 -23.50
N PRO A 37 20.05 1.29 -22.40
CA PRO A 37 20.05 1.99 -21.12
C PRO A 37 21.48 2.37 -20.74
N SER A 38 21.64 3.50 -20.08
CA SER A 38 22.97 3.97 -19.65
C SER A 38 23.61 3.05 -18.60
N PHE A 39 22.81 2.14 -18.02
CA PHE A 39 23.19 1.20 -16.98
C PHE A 39 23.01 -0.25 -17.43
N ARG A 40 23.65 -1.17 -16.71
CA ARG A 40 23.49 -2.61 -16.90
C ARG A 40 22.72 -3.18 -15.71
N ALA A 41 21.50 -3.66 -15.96
CA ALA A 41 20.69 -4.33 -14.95
C ALA A 41 20.38 -5.79 -15.35
N ALA A 42 20.33 -6.68 -14.38
CA ALA A 42 19.94 -8.06 -14.56
C ALA A 42 19.01 -8.55 -13.44
N CYS A 43 18.23 -9.59 -13.69
CA CYS A 43 17.29 -10.12 -12.71
C CYS A 43 17.07 -11.61 -12.83
N TRP A 44 17.02 -12.29 -11.70
CA TRP A 44 16.50 -13.65 -11.62
C TRP A 44 14.98 -13.59 -11.41
N ASP A 45 14.21 -13.97 -12.43
CA ASP A 45 12.74 -14.09 -12.33
C ASP A 45 12.36 -15.49 -11.86
N LEU A 46 11.71 -15.57 -10.69
CA LEU A 46 11.20 -16.83 -10.13
C LEU A 46 9.73 -17.08 -10.47
N GLY A 47 9.05 -16.15 -11.14
CA GLY A 47 7.64 -16.29 -11.50
C GLY A 47 6.69 -16.31 -10.30
N HIS A 48 7.10 -15.79 -9.15
CA HIS A 48 6.27 -15.73 -7.94
C HIS A 48 5.23 -14.61 -7.97
N CYS A 49 5.44 -13.60 -8.83
CA CYS A 49 4.59 -12.42 -8.99
C CYS A 49 3.72 -12.53 -10.24
N ASP A 50 2.54 -11.90 -10.25
CA ASP A 50 1.72 -11.75 -11.46
C ASP A 50 2.52 -11.01 -12.55
N PRO A 51 2.68 -11.57 -13.77
CA PRO A 51 3.42 -10.96 -14.87
C PRO A 51 2.98 -9.53 -15.27
N LYS A 52 1.77 -9.10 -14.90
CA LYS A 52 1.25 -7.74 -15.15
C LYS A 52 1.66 -6.73 -14.07
N ARG A 53 1.82 -7.19 -12.83
CA ARG A 53 2.17 -6.34 -11.67
C ARG A 53 3.66 -6.44 -11.30
N CYS A 54 4.34 -7.46 -11.80
CA CYS A 54 5.74 -7.73 -11.56
C CYS A 54 6.63 -6.61 -12.09
N SER A 55 7.37 -5.99 -11.18
CA SER A 55 8.21 -4.82 -11.45
C SER A 55 9.42 -5.20 -12.31
N GLY A 56 10.10 -6.31 -11.99
CA GLY A 56 11.22 -6.81 -12.78
C GLY A 56 10.78 -7.27 -14.18
N ARG A 57 9.65 -7.96 -14.31
CA ARG A 57 9.16 -8.40 -15.62
C ARG A 57 8.72 -7.25 -16.53
N LYS A 58 8.26 -6.14 -15.96
CA LYS A 58 8.00 -4.91 -16.72
C LYS A 58 9.29 -4.30 -17.27
N LEU A 59 10.35 -4.21 -16.47
CA LEU A 59 11.66 -3.74 -16.94
C LEU A 59 12.26 -4.64 -18.03
N MET A 60 12.13 -5.96 -17.90
CA MET A 60 12.61 -6.92 -18.92
C MET A 60 11.86 -6.75 -20.24
N LYS A 61 10.54 -6.52 -20.21
CA LYS A 61 9.74 -6.23 -21.42
C LYS A 61 10.16 -4.94 -22.13
N GLN A 62 10.67 -3.97 -21.38
CA GLN A 62 11.13 -2.67 -21.90
C GLN A 62 12.60 -2.69 -22.34
N GLY A 63 13.28 -3.84 -22.21
CA GLY A 63 14.70 -3.94 -22.58
C GLY A 63 15.68 -3.26 -21.60
N LEU A 64 15.20 -2.78 -20.46
CA LEU A 64 16.01 -2.10 -19.45
C LEU A 64 16.79 -3.09 -18.55
N MET A 65 16.37 -4.37 -18.52
CA MET A 65 16.95 -5.38 -17.65
C MET A 65 17.02 -6.74 -18.33
N ARG A 66 18.12 -7.47 -18.09
CA ARG A 66 18.34 -8.82 -18.63
C ARG A 66 17.85 -9.91 -17.67
N GLU A 67 17.15 -10.91 -18.18
CA GLU A 67 16.79 -12.11 -17.42
C GLU A 67 18.02 -13.02 -17.18
N LEU A 68 18.14 -13.54 -15.95
CA LEU A 68 19.16 -14.51 -15.52
C LEU A 68 18.49 -15.83 -15.15
N ALA A 69 19.02 -16.94 -15.68
CA ALA A 69 18.54 -18.27 -15.32
C ALA A 69 19.04 -18.70 -13.93
N ILE A 70 18.24 -19.49 -13.22
CA ILE A 70 18.59 -20.04 -11.90
C ILE A 70 19.84 -20.94 -12.02
N GLY A 71 20.91 -20.57 -11.32
CA GLY A 71 22.24 -21.22 -11.39
C GLY A 71 23.29 -20.39 -12.13
N GLN A 72 22.88 -19.36 -12.88
CA GLN A 72 23.81 -18.37 -13.42
C GLN A 72 24.16 -17.36 -12.32
N LYS A 73 25.46 -17.18 -12.06
CA LYS A 73 25.96 -16.17 -11.13
C LYS A 73 26.15 -14.83 -11.84
N HIS A 74 25.95 -13.74 -11.10
CA HIS A 74 26.24 -12.39 -11.58
C HIS A 74 27.57 -11.89 -11.03
N SER A 75 28.34 -11.16 -11.84
CA SER A 75 29.66 -10.64 -11.46
C SER A 75 29.62 -9.25 -10.83
N GLY A 76 28.53 -8.51 -11.05
CA GLY A 76 28.33 -7.17 -10.47
C GLY A 76 27.66 -7.18 -9.10
N VAL A 77 27.11 -6.03 -8.72
CA VAL A 77 26.46 -5.82 -7.42
C VAL A 77 25.12 -6.54 -7.40
N ILE A 78 24.90 -7.41 -6.42
CA ILE A 78 23.66 -8.18 -6.28
C ILE A 78 22.91 -7.66 -5.08
N ILE A 79 21.74 -7.10 -5.32
CA ILE A 79 20.87 -6.58 -4.29
C ILE A 79 19.93 -7.71 -3.87
N THR A 80 20.09 -8.15 -2.62
CA THR A 80 19.37 -9.30 -2.08
C THR A 80 19.08 -9.08 -0.59
N PRO A 81 17.89 -9.49 -0.09
CA PRO A 81 17.57 -9.41 1.34
C PRO A 81 18.46 -10.31 2.20
N ASN A 82 19.17 -11.28 1.62
CA ASN A 82 20.08 -12.18 2.31
C ASN A 82 21.55 -11.69 2.29
N GLY A 83 21.79 -10.46 1.80
CA GLY A 83 23.12 -9.88 1.72
C GLY A 83 23.72 -9.63 3.10
N LYS A 84 25.03 -9.88 3.26
CA LYS A 84 25.74 -9.63 4.53
C LYS A 84 26.30 -8.22 4.64
N ALA A 85 26.76 -7.67 3.52
CA ALA A 85 27.29 -6.32 3.43
C ALA A 85 26.19 -5.36 2.99
N THR A 86 26.18 -4.12 3.48
CA THR A 86 25.24 -3.09 3.03
C THR A 86 25.75 -2.40 1.76
N VAL A 87 24.86 -2.00 0.85
CA VAL A 87 25.23 -1.20 -0.34
C VAL A 87 25.88 0.09 0.13
N SER A 88 27.04 0.41 -0.45
CA SER A 88 27.78 1.64 -0.14
C SER A 88 28.36 2.26 -1.41
N PRO A 89 28.77 3.55 -1.37
CA PRO A 89 29.36 4.22 -2.53
C PRO A 89 30.65 3.54 -3.03
N ALA A 90 31.35 2.78 -2.19
CA ALA A 90 32.47 1.91 -2.58
C ALA A 90 32.10 0.85 -3.65
N ASP A 91 30.82 0.49 -3.79
CA ASP A 91 30.36 -0.46 -4.82
C ASP A 91 30.25 0.15 -6.23
N ARG A 92 30.47 1.47 -6.37
CA ARG A 92 30.36 2.22 -7.63
C ARG A 92 31.18 1.62 -8.77
N GLU A 93 32.46 1.33 -8.55
CA GLU A 93 33.34 0.78 -9.60
C GLU A 93 32.84 -0.58 -10.12
N THR A 94 32.35 -1.42 -9.20
CA THR A 94 31.78 -2.73 -9.56
C THR A 94 30.48 -2.57 -10.35
N MET A 95 29.68 -1.57 -9.98
CA MET A 95 28.41 -1.26 -10.62
C MET A 95 28.61 -0.72 -12.04
N GLU A 96 29.58 0.14 -12.28
CA GLU A 96 29.93 0.63 -13.62
C GLU A 96 30.48 -0.48 -14.52
N ALA A 97 31.37 -1.33 -13.99
CA ALA A 97 32.02 -2.37 -14.77
C ALA A 97 31.07 -3.52 -15.15
N TYR A 98 30.26 -4.00 -14.20
CA TYR A 98 29.49 -5.23 -14.35
C TYR A 98 27.97 -5.04 -14.24
N GLY A 99 27.51 -3.90 -13.74
CA GLY A 99 26.09 -3.62 -13.52
C GLY A 99 25.56 -4.10 -12.17
N ALA A 100 24.24 -3.96 -12.00
CA ALA A 100 23.50 -4.42 -10.84
C ALA A 100 22.57 -5.60 -11.18
N ALA A 101 22.32 -6.47 -10.20
CA ALA A 101 21.39 -7.57 -10.32
C ALA A 101 20.43 -7.64 -9.12
N VAL A 102 19.17 -7.99 -9.38
CA VAL A 102 18.13 -8.16 -8.35
C VAL A 102 17.48 -9.54 -8.44
N VAL A 103 16.90 -9.99 -7.33
CA VAL A 103 16.13 -11.23 -7.27
C VAL A 103 14.63 -10.88 -7.24
N GLU A 104 13.91 -11.14 -8.34
CA GLU A 104 12.47 -10.92 -8.38
C GLU A 104 11.73 -12.08 -7.71
N CYS A 105 11.20 -11.79 -6.54
CA CYS A 105 10.40 -12.70 -5.75
C CYS A 105 9.26 -11.97 -5.04
N SER A 106 8.19 -12.71 -4.76
CA SER A 106 7.15 -12.20 -3.88
C SER A 106 7.64 -12.23 -2.44
N TRP A 107 7.43 -11.16 -1.69
CA TRP A 107 7.75 -11.07 -0.26
C TRP A 107 7.13 -12.21 0.56
N ALA A 108 5.97 -12.72 0.14
CA ALA A 108 5.28 -13.84 0.81
C ALA A 108 5.95 -15.20 0.55
N ARG A 109 6.72 -15.32 -0.54
CA ARG A 109 7.35 -16.57 -1.01
C ARG A 109 8.87 -16.48 -1.04
N THR A 110 9.44 -15.63 -0.18
CA THR A 110 10.90 -15.43 -0.04
C THR A 110 11.61 -16.69 0.45
N SER A 111 10.92 -17.55 1.20
CA SER A 111 11.46 -18.84 1.69
C SER A 111 11.67 -19.88 0.59
N GLU A 112 10.95 -19.78 -0.53
CA GLU A 112 11.06 -20.70 -1.66
C GLU A 112 12.24 -20.37 -2.60
N VAL A 113 12.91 -19.24 -2.36
CA VAL A 113 14.02 -18.77 -3.20
C VAL A 113 15.25 -19.65 -2.97
N PRO A 114 15.85 -20.23 -4.03
CA PRO A 114 17.04 -21.06 -3.89
C PRO A 114 18.31 -20.19 -3.77
N TRP A 115 18.50 -19.55 -2.60
CA TRP A 115 19.66 -18.71 -2.27
C TRP A 115 21.04 -19.33 -2.56
N PRO A 116 21.27 -20.66 -2.41
CA PRO A 116 22.58 -21.24 -2.76
C PRO A 116 22.88 -21.25 -4.27
N ARG A 117 21.84 -21.18 -5.11
CA ARG A 117 21.95 -21.25 -6.58
C ARG A 117 21.91 -19.87 -7.24
N ILE A 118 21.45 -18.87 -6.52
CA ILE A 118 21.28 -17.49 -6.98
C ILE A 118 22.25 -16.64 -6.18
N GLY A 119 23.12 -15.90 -6.84
CA GLY A 119 24.08 -15.07 -6.13
C GLY A 119 25.36 -14.82 -6.92
N GLY A 120 26.38 -14.39 -6.20
CA GLY A 120 27.65 -13.97 -6.77
C GLY A 120 28.63 -13.55 -5.69
N LYS A 121 29.65 -12.79 -6.08
CA LYS A 121 30.70 -12.36 -5.14
C LYS A 121 30.26 -11.14 -4.32
N CYS A 122 29.49 -10.25 -4.91
CA CYS A 122 29.12 -8.95 -4.31
C CYS A 122 27.63 -8.92 -3.94
N GLU A 123 27.22 -9.73 -2.97
CA GLU A 123 25.87 -9.65 -2.40
C GLU A 123 25.79 -8.49 -1.42
N ARG A 124 24.77 -7.64 -1.59
CA ARG A 124 24.53 -6.44 -0.82
C ARG A 124 23.08 -6.34 -0.35
N LEU A 125 22.93 -5.86 0.87
CA LEU A 125 21.67 -5.50 1.50
C LEU A 125 21.43 -4.00 1.33
N LEU A 126 20.19 -3.58 1.11
CA LEU A 126 19.85 -2.17 1.08
C LEU A 126 19.68 -1.61 2.50
N PRO A 127 20.16 -0.38 2.76
CA PRO A 127 19.91 0.30 4.02
C PRO A 127 18.41 0.66 4.16
N TYR A 128 18.04 1.25 5.30
CA TYR A 128 16.68 1.68 5.57
C TYR A 128 16.18 2.63 4.48
N LEU A 129 15.04 2.28 3.88
CA LEU A 129 14.35 3.08 2.88
C LEU A 129 12.85 2.78 2.95
N VAL A 130 12.04 3.75 2.56
CA VAL A 130 10.59 3.65 2.56
C VAL A 130 10.08 3.38 1.14
N ALA A 131 9.20 2.40 1.01
CA ALA A 131 8.60 2.04 -0.28
C ALA A 131 7.57 3.08 -0.74
N ALA A 132 7.60 3.42 -2.03
CA ALA A 132 6.60 4.25 -2.70
C ALA A 132 5.70 3.45 -3.66
N ASN A 133 5.96 2.14 -3.80
CA ASN A 133 5.17 1.26 -4.64
C ASN A 133 3.72 1.14 -4.16
N SER A 134 2.81 0.83 -5.08
CA SER A 134 1.38 0.78 -4.81
C SER A 134 0.93 -0.35 -3.86
N VAL A 135 1.79 -1.32 -3.55
CA VAL A 135 1.44 -2.52 -2.76
C VAL A 135 1.87 -2.37 -1.29
N ASN A 136 3.02 -1.75 -1.06
CA ASN A 136 3.67 -1.61 0.24
C ASN A 136 4.00 -0.15 0.55
N TYR A 137 3.26 0.79 -0.01
CA TYR A 137 3.46 2.23 0.21
C TYR A 137 3.62 2.55 1.71
N GLY A 138 4.66 3.31 2.05
CA GLY A 138 4.97 3.72 3.42
C GLY A 138 5.59 2.65 4.31
N LYS A 139 5.73 1.39 3.84
CA LYS A 139 6.35 0.33 4.64
C LYS A 139 7.87 0.36 4.50
N PRO A 140 8.64 0.41 5.60
CA PRO A 140 10.09 0.36 5.54
C PRO A 140 10.58 -1.03 5.12
N TRP A 141 11.72 -1.09 4.43
CA TRP A 141 12.39 -2.30 3.91
C TRP A 141 11.56 -3.18 2.95
N ARG A 142 10.36 -2.73 2.55
CA ARG A 142 9.46 -3.47 1.64
C ARG A 142 9.47 -2.89 0.23
N LEU A 143 10.67 -2.62 -0.26
CA LEU A 143 10.92 -2.15 -1.61
C LEU A 143 10.58 -3.23 -2.65
N ASN A 144 10.17 -2.80 -3.84
CA ASN A 144 10.12 -3.68 -5.00
C ASN A 144 11.50 -3.74 -5.70
N CYS A 145 11.65 -4.59 -6.71
CA CYS A 145 12.94 -4.79 -7.38
C CYS A 145 13.44 -3.54 -8.11
N VAL A 146 12.53 -2.70 -8.59
CA VAL A 146 12.86 -1.48 -9.35
C VAL A 146 13.33 -0.37 -8.40
N GLU A 147 12.61 -0.16 -7.30
CA GLU A 147 12.99 0.73 -6.22
C GLU A 147 14.32 0.29 -5.61
N ALA A 148 14.54 -1.03 -5.45
CA ALA A 148 15.79 -1.58 -4.97
C ALA A 148 16.97 -1.27 -5.91
N LEU A 149 16.78 -1.46 -7.23
CA LEU A 149 17.78 -1.08 -8.23
C LEU A 149 18.06 0.43 -8.20
N ALA A 150 17.00 1.25 -8.21
CA ALA A 150 17.12 2.69 -8.22
C ALA A 150 17.82 3.22 -6.96
N ALA A 151 17.50 2.67 -5.79
CA ALA A 151 18.18 2.97 -4.54
C ALA A 151 19.67 2.66 -4.63
N ALA A 152 20.03 1.48 -5.13
CA ALA A 152 21.44 1.10 -5.27
C ALA A 152 22.20 2.01 -6.25
N PHE A 153 21.58 2.36 -7.40
CA PHE A 153 22.17 3.31 -8.34
C PHE A 153 22.38 4.69 -7.73
N TYR A 154 21.40 5.17 -6.96
CA TYR A 154 21.50 6.46 -6.28
C TYR A 154 22.60 6.46 -5.22
N ILE A 155 22.66 5.44 -4.36
CA ILE A 155 23.69 5.31 -3.33
C ILE A 155 25.08 5.23 -3.97
N CYS A 156 25.23 4.54 -5.09
CA CYS A 156 26.50 4.47 -5.81
C CYS A 156 26.87 5.74 -6.60
N GLY A 157 26.11 6.84 -6.45
CA GLY A 157 26.42 8.13 -7.07
C GLY A 157 25.88 8.32 -8.50
N HIS A 158 24.94 7.47 -8.94
CA HIS A 158 24.29 7.57 -10.25
C HIS A 158 22.80 7.91 -10.15
N PRO A 159 22.44 9.16 -9.75
CA PRO A 159 21.04 9.57 -9.64
C PRO A 159 20.30 9.54 -10.99
N GLU A 160 21.01 9.77 -12.10
CA GLU A 160 20.41 9.73 -13.44
C GLU A 160 19.95 8.31 -13.83
N TRP A 161 20.73 7.29 -13.49
CA TRP A 161 20.35 5.89 -13.73
C TRP A 161 19.13 5.50 -12.88
N ALA A 162 19.07 6.00 -11.64
CA ALA A 162 17.91 5.79 -10.78
C ALA A 162 16.63 6.38 -11.38
N LYS A 163 16.70 7.61 -11.91
CA LYS A 163 15.57 8.27 -12.59
C LYS A 163 15.14 7.49 -13.85
N GLU A 164 16.10 7.04 -14.66
CA GLU A 164 15.82 6.29 -15.90
C GLU A 164 15.11 4.96 -15.62
N VAL A 165 15.58 4.20 -14.62
CA VAL A 165 14.97 2.93 -14.19
C VAL A 165 13.53 3.11 -13.70
N LEU A 166 13.26 4.24 -13.04
CA LEU A 166 11.96 4.55 -12.44
C LEU A 166 10.99 5.23 -13.41
N ALA A 167 11.46 5.82 -14.51
CA ALA A 167 10.64 6.54 -15.50
C ALA A 167 9.42 5.74 -16.02
N PRO A 168 9.47 4.40 -16.20
CA PRO A 168 8.30 3.62 -16.60
C PRO A 168 7.17 3.53 -15.56
N PHE A 169 7.39 3.95 -14.32
CA PHE A 169 6.49 3.77 -13.20
C PHE A 169 5.93 5.11 -12.74
N SER A 170 4.61 5.18 -12.56
CA SER A 170 3.93 6.43 -12.14
C SER A 170 4.37 6.93 -10.75
N TYR A 171 4.71 6.01 -9.85
CA TYR A 171 5.21 6.32 -8.50
C TYR A 171 6.74 6.50 -8.45
N GLY A 172 7.43 6.41 -9.59
CA GLY A 172 8.89 6.46 -9.63
C GLY A 172 9.48 7.76 -9.09
N SER A 173 8.89 8.90 -9.45
CA SER A 173 9.30 10.21 -8.91
C SER A 173 9.02 10.33 -7.41
N ALA A 174 7.88 9.82 -6.94
CA ALA A 174 7.50 9.83 -5.54
C ALA A 174 8.50 9.06 -4.67
N PHE A 175 9.06 7.94 -5.16
CA PHE A 175 10.09 7.19 -4.44
C PHE A 175 11.32 8.05 -4.12
N LEU A 176 11.82 8.78 -5.11
CA LEU A 176 12.99 9.65 -4.95
C LEU A 176 12.67 10.87 -4.06
N GLN A 177 11.44 11.39 -4.12
CA GLN A 177 11.00 12.50 -3.28
C GLN A 177 10.88 12.12 -1.81
N ILE A 178 10.21 10.99 -1.51
CA ILE A 178 10.02 10.52 -0.13
C ILE A 178 11.36 10.23 0.54
N ASN A 179 12.31 9.67 -0.21
CA ASN A 179 13.61 9.26 0.32
C ASN A 179 14.74 10.26 0.00
N SER A 180 14.44 11.49 -0.44
CA SER A 180 15.48 12.39 -0.96
C SER A 180 16.53 12.76 0.10
N SER A 181 16.09 13.02 1.34
CA SER A 181 16.96 13.39 2.46
C SER A 181 17.93 12.26 2.81
N ILE A 182 17.40 11.05 3.01
CA ILE A 182 18.19 9.89 3.40
C ILE A 182 19.09 9.37 2.27
N LEU A 183 18.63 9.40 1.02
CA LEU A 183 19.43 8.99 -0.13
C LEU A 183 20.62 9.93 -0.35
N LYS A 184 20.46 11.24 -0.16
CA LYS A 184 21.57 12.20 -0.20
C LYS A 184 22.60 11.91 0.90
N ARG A 185 22.15 11.60 2.11
CA ARG A 185 23.04 11.22 3.23
C ARG A 185 23.82 9.94 2.93
N TYR A 186 23.17 8.93 2.36
CA TYR A 186 23.85 7.69 1.96
C TYR A 186 24.84 7.89 0.80
N ALA A 187 24.50 8.72 -0.18
CA ALA A 187 25.39 9.03 -1.30
C ALA A 187 26.63 9.84 -0.87
N ALA A 188 26.54 10.61 0.23
CA ALA A 188 27.66 11.35 0.81
C ALA A 188 28.59 10.49 1.68
N CYS A 189 28.22 9.25 2.01
CA CYS A 189 29.10 8.33 2.74
C CYS A 189 30.22 7.80 1.84
N GLU A 190 31.29 7.28 2.42
CA GLU A 190 32.36 6.60 1.65
C GLU A 190 32.22 5.07 1.77
N ASP A 191 32.09 4.58 3.00
CA ASP A 191 32.14 3.16 3.32
C ASP A 191 30.80 2.58 3.82
N GLU A 192 30.72 1.25 3.83
CA GLU A 192 29.61 0.48 4.43
C GLU A 192 29.34 0.89 5.89
N ALA A 193 30.40 1.12 6.68
CA ALA A 193 30.25 1.56 8.07
C ALA A 193 29.62 2.95 8.17
N GLY A 194 29.94 3.85 7.23
CA GLY A 194 29.34 5.19 7.15
C GLY A 194 27.85 5.12 6.86
N VAL A 195 27.44 4.26 5.92
CA VAL A 195 26.03 4.05 5.59
C VAL A 195 25.24 3.48 6.79
N LYS A 196 25.82 2.54 7.53
CA LYS A 196 25.19 2.00 8.76
C LYS A 196 25.04 3.06 9.85
N LYS A 197 26.06 3.88 10.10
CA LYS A 197 25.99 4.97 11.07
C LYS A 197 24.95 6.01 10.66
N ALA A 198 24.90 6.38 9.38
CA ALA A 198 23.88 7.29 8.85
C ALA A 198 22.47 6.71 8.98
N GLN A 199 22.32 5.40 8.80
CA GLN A 199 21.07 4.68 9.02
C GLN A 199 20.67 4.73 10.50
N GLU A 200 21.56 4.41 11.43
CA GLU A 200 21.29 4.45 12.87
C GLU A 200 20.88 5.85 13.34
N ALA A 201 21.61 6.89 12.92
CA ALA A 201 21.27 8.27 13.23
C ALA A 201 19.90 8.70 12.66
N TRP A 202 19.55 8.20 11.46
CA TRP A 202 18.23 8.44 10.88
C TRP A 202 17.12 7.73 11.67
N MET A 203 17.35 6.50 12.10
CA MET A 203 16.39 5.74 12.92
C MET A 203 16.18 6.39 14.29
N GLU A 204 17.25 6.85 14.95
CA GLU A 204 17.15 7.58 16.22
C GLU A 204 16.35 8.88 16.07
N ARG A 205 16.57 9.62 14.98
CA ARG A 205 15.76 10.81 14.66
C ARG A 205 14.27 10.46 14.50
N LEU A 206 13.94 9.41 13.77
CA LEU A 206 12.54 8.97 13.60
C LEU A 206 11.91 8.51 14.92
N GLU A 207 12.67 7.83 15.77
CA GLU A 207 12.20 7.41 17.10
C GLU A 207 11.93 8.60 18.02
N LYS A 208 12.79 9.63 17.94
CA LYS A 208 12.60 10.89 18.66
C LYS A 208 11.35 11.62 18.18
N GLU A 209 11.22 11.85 16.87
CA GLU A 209 10.03 12.49 16.28
C GLU A 209 8.74 11.73 16.62
N TYR A 210 8.78 10.39 16.62
CA TYR A 210 7.65 9.57 17.05
C TYR A 210 7.32 9.74 18.53
N THR A 211 8.33 9.79 19.40
CA THR A 211 8.14 9.97 20.85
C THR A 211 7.59 11.36 21.15
N ASP A 212 8.19 12.40 20.56
CA ASP A 212 7.76 13.80 20.70
C ASP A 212 6.31 13.97 20.23
N SER A 213 5.95 13.44 19.05
CA SER A 213 4.57 13.51 18.53
C SER A 213 3.54 12.79 19.41
N ARG A 214 3.97 11.74 20.14
CA ARG A 214 3.11 11.00 21.05
C ARG A 214 2.95 11.72 22.40
N GLU A 215 3.99 12.39 22.86
CA GLU A 215 3.97 13.21 24.08
C GLU A 215 3.16 14.51 23.85
N GLU A 216 3.35 15.17 22.71
CA GLU A 216 2.60 16.37 22.30
C GLU A 216 1.13 16.03 21.95
N GLY A 217 0.89 14.93 21.24
CA GLY A 217 -0.46 14.44 20.91
C GLY A 217 -1.24 13.88 22.11
N ALA A 218 -0.59 13.72 23.28
CA ALA A 218 -1.28 13.46 24.54
C ALA A 218 -1.78 14.76 25.21
N ALA A 219 -1.22 15.91 24.84
CA ALA A 219 -1.61 17.23 25.35
C ALA A 219 -2.63 17.93 24.44
N ASP A 220 -2.55 17.76 23.12
CA ASP A 220 -3.51 18.32 22.16
C ASP A 220 -4.50 17.28 21.61
N ASP A 221 -5.78 17.61 21.72
CA ASP A 221 -6.93 16.80 21.34
C ASP A 221 -6.81 16.32 19.88
N ILE A 222 -6.58 15.01 19.67
CA ILE A 222 -6.39 14.33 18.37
C ILE A 222 -7.47 14.69 17.33
N TRP A 223 -8.65 15.13 17.78
CA TRP A 223 -9.75 15.57 16.92
C TRP A 223 -9.59 16.99 16.35
N LYS A 224 -8.65 17.80 16.85
CA LYS A 224 -8.36 19.16 16.37
C LYS A 224 -7.32 19.23 15.25
N THR A 225 -6.45 18.23 15.14
CA THR A 225 -5.26 18.30 14.26
C THR A 225 -5.56 17.98 12.78
N GLY A 226 -6.76 17.50 12.45
CA GLY A 226 -7.16 17.21 11.06
C GLY A 226 -6.38 16.05 10.41
N ASN A 227 -6.60 15.82 9.11
CA ASN A 227 -5.96 14.73 8.36
C ASN A 227 -4.50 15.06 8.03
N THR A 228 -3.56 14.51 8.80
CA THR A 228 -2.11 14.73 8.66
C THR A 228 -1.51 14.21 7.35
N ASN A 229 -2.22 13.37 6.59
CA ASN A 229 -1.76 12.85 5.29
C ASN A 229 -1.64 13.93 4.19
N HIS A 230 -2.17 15.14 4.39
CA HIS A 230 -2.03 16.27 3.46
C HIS A 230 -1.00 17.30 3.91
N ARG A 231 -0.28 17.08 5.02
CA ARG A 231 0.76 18.01 5.45
C ARG A 231 1.88 18.01 4.43
N ALA A 232 2.29 19.20 3.99
CA ALA A 232 3.46 19.35 3.14
C ALA A 232 4.67 18.72 3.85
N ALA A 233 5.45 17.91 3.13
CA ALA A 233 6.68 17.36 3.66
C ALA A 233 7.63 18.53 3.97
N VAL A 234 7.71 18.90 5.24
CA VAL A 234 8.68 19.88 5.70
C VAL A 234 10.06 19.25 5.53
N SER A 235 10.86 19.84 4.64
CA SER A 235 12.28 19.53 4.55
C SER A 235 12.94 20.09 5.80
N SER A 236 12.94 19.31 6.88
CA SER A 236 13.58 19.67 8.14
C SER A 236 15.11 19.49 7.99
N ASP A 237 15.69 20.46 7.28
CA ASP A 237 17.12 20.74 7.12
C ASP A 237 17.42 22.15 7.65
N GLU A 238 16.66 22.59 8.66
CA GLU A 238 16.96 23.81 9.42
C GLU A 238 17.91 23.41 10.54
N ASP A 239 19.21 23.47 10.21
CA ASP A 239 20.26 23.67 11.21
C ASP A 239 20.13 25.10 11.76
N ASP A 240 20.35 25.17 13.06
CA ASP A 240 20.33 26.32 13.97
C ASP A 240 21.34 27.40 13.54
N ASP A 241 20.88 28.51 12.98
CA ASP A 241 21.66 29.76 12.89
C ASP A 241 20.71 30.96 13.13
N GLU A 242 20.93 31.60 14.28
CA GLU A 242 20.29 32.84 14.70
C GLU A 242 20.68 34.03 13.80
N ASP A 243 19.76 35.00 13.70
CA ASP A 243 19.94 36.39 13.25
C ASP A 243 20.08 36.69 11.75
N ALA A 244 18.95 37.07 11.12
CA ALA A 244 18.91 38.21 10.19
C ALA A 244 17.48 38.79 10.07
N GLU A 245 17.31 40.02 10.56
CA GLU A 245 16.18 40.90 10.25
C GLU A 245 16.27 41.44 8.81
N ASP A 246 15.10 41.88 8.30
CA ASP A 246 14.81 42.62 7.06
C ASP A 246 14.97 41.82 5.74
N ASP A 247 14.12 41.96 4.72
CA ASP A 247 13.30 43.09 4.30
C ASP A 247 12.17 42.60 3.37
N ASP A 248 11.01 43.25 3.41
CA ASP A 248 9.87 43.00 2.52
C ASP A 248 10.16 43.53 1.11
N GLU A 249 10.15 42.69 0.06
CA GLU A 249 9.97 43.18 -1.31
C GLU A 249 9.23 42.20 -2.23
N GLU A 250 8.17 42.72 -2.85
CA GLU A 250 7.23 42.05 -3.72
C GLU A 250 7.89 41.55 -5.03
N GLY A 251 7.64 40.29 -5.38
CA GLY A 251 8.04 39.69 -6.65
C GLY A 251 6.90 38.89 -7.28
N SER A 252 6.06 39.57 -8.05
CA SER A 252 5.10 39.00 -8.98
C SER A 252 5.71 37.91 -9.88
N ILE A 253 5.02 36.78 -10.12
CA ILE A 253 4.83 36.13 -11.44
C ILE A 253 3.95 34.86 -11.32
N ASP A 254 2.78 34.97 -11.95
CA ASP A 254 2.03 33.96 -12.72
C ASP A 254 1.38 32.74 -12.02
N ARG A 255 0.22 32.98 -11.38
CA ARG A 255 -0.79 31.95 -11.15
C ARG A 255 -1.76 31.87 -12.32
N ILE A 256 -1.67 30.72 -12.98
CA ILE A 256 -2.53 30.11 -13.99
C ILE A 256 -4.02 30.50 -13.82
N TYR A 257 -4.54 31.09 -14.90
CA TYR A 257 -5.89 31.59 -15.15
C TYR A 257 -6.90 30.45 -15.38
N LEU A 258 -7.96 30.39 -14.56
CA LEU A 258 -9.18 29.62 -14.87
C LEU A 258 -10.44 30.38 -14.40
N GLY A 259 -11.11 31.06 -15.35
CA GLY A 259 -12.56 31.18 -15.36
C GLY A 259 -13.20 32.46 -14.82
N SER A 260 -13.39 33.43 -15.72
CA SER A 260 -14.59 34.30 -15.86
C SER A 260 -14.91 35.36 -14.79
N LYS A 261 -14.59 36.62 -15.12
CA LYS A 261 -15.16 37.83 -14.48
C LYS A 261 -16.64 38.03 -14.89
N PRO A 262 -17.54 38.43 -13.98
CA PRO A 262 -18.87 38.90 -14.35
C PRO A 262 -18.80 40.33 -14.94
N PRO A 263 -19.74 40.72 -15.83
CA PRO A 263 -19.73 42.04 -16.46
C PRO A 263 -20.15 43.15 -15.49
N LYS A 264 -19.51 44.32 -15.62
CA LYS A 264 -19.89 45.58 -14.94
C LYS A 264 -21.14 46.16 -15.60
N ILE A 265 -22.17 46.46 -14.81
CA ILE A 265 -23.35 47.25 -15.22
C ILE A 265 -23.11 48.72 -14.84
N PRO A 266 -23.45 49.72 -15.67
CA PRO A 266 -23.25 51.13 -15.35
C PRO A 266 -24.29 51.63 -14.34
N SER A 267 -23.85 52.50 -13.43
CA SER A 267 -24.68 53.26 -12.50
C SER A 267 -25.53 54.31 -13.20
N ASP A 268 -26.86 54.29 -13.00
CA ASP A 268 -27.72 55.46 -13.17
C ASP A 268 -28.77 55.48 -12.03
N PRO A 269 -28.98 56.60 -11.32
CA PRO A 269 -29.73 56.65 -10.07
C PRO A 269 -31.16 57.14 -10.31
N SER A 270 -32.06 56.24 -10.72
CA SER A 270 -33.49 56.44 -10.51
C SER A 270 -34.21 55.12 -10.66
N LEU A 271 -34.75 54.61 -9.55
CA LEU A 271 -35.98 53.81 -9.41
C LEU A 271 -35.94 53.08 -8.06
N SER A 272 -36.72 53.60 -7.12
CA SER A 272 -36.97 53.05 -5.79
C SER A 272 -37.86 51.81 -5.85
N LEU A 273 -37.43 50.70 -5.22
CA LEU A 273 -38.27 49.58 -4.82
C LEU A 273 -37.96 49.19 -3.36
N PRO A 274 -38.96 48.71 -2.60
CA PRO A 274 -38.93 48.66 -1.14
C PRO A 274 -38.10 47.49 -0.60
N GLN A 275 -37.59 47.70 0.62
CA GLN A 275 -36.88 46.72 1.44
C GLN A 275 -37.72 45.45 1.63
N ASN A 276 -37.23 44.31 1.13
CA ASN A 276 -37.31 42.99 1.76
C ASN A 276 -36.72 41.95 0.80
N ASP A 277 -35.45 41.64 0.96
CA ASP A 277 -34.84 40.37 0.55
C ASP A 277 -33.67 40.12 1.51
N ARG A 278 -33.97 39.53 2.69
CA ARG A 278 -32.93 38.84 3.46
C ARG A 278 -32.61 37.56 2.69
N ASP A 279 -31.35 37.38 2.34
CA ASP A 279 -30.85 36.16 1.70
C ASP A 279 -31.20 34.94 2.59
N PRO A 280 -31.94 33.94 2.09
CA PRO A 280 -32.30 32.74 2.85
C PRO A 280 -31.10 31.90 3.33
N PHE A 281 -29.89 32.18 2.85
CA PHE A 281 -28.65 31.47 3.19
C PHE A 281 -27.61 32.35 3.89
N ASP A 282 -27.95 33.59 4.25
CA ASP A 282 -27.09 34.42 5.10
C ASP A 282 -27.17 33.91 6.54
N ILE A 283 -26.18 33.09 6.93
CA ILE A 283 -26.00 32.67 8.32
C ILE A 283 -25.46 33.89 9.04
N SER A 284 -26.35 34.72 9.56
CA SER A 284 -25.97 35.75 10.51
C SER A 284 -25.26 35.07 11.68
N ASP A 285 -24.01 35.46 11.92
CA ASP A 285 -23.26 35.17 13.14
C ASP A 285 -23.92 35.90 14.31
N ASP A 286 -25.11 35.42 14.70
CA ASP A 286 -25.88 35.92 15.82
C ASP A 286 -25.45 35.12 17.05
N SER A 287 -24.89 35.80 18.04
CA SER A 287 -24.25 35.18 19.21
C SER A 287 -25.20 34.36 20.09
N ASP A 288 -26.50 34.38 19.81
CA ASP A 288 -27.52 33.61 20.53
C ASP A 288 -27.57 32.13 20.10
N ASP A 289 -27.14 31.78 18.88
CA ASP A 289 -27.18 30.38 18.38
C ASP A 289 -26.14 29.47 19.06
N GLU A 290 -25.00 30.02 19.46
CA GLU A 290 -23.96 29.25 20.16
C GLU A 290 -24.38 28.89 21.59
N ALA A 291 -25.10 29.78 22.26
CA ALA A 291 -25.65 29.54 23.59
C ALA A 291 -26.75 28.46 23.55
N GLU A 292 -27.63 28.51 22.55
CA GLU A 292 -28.69 27.51 22.36
C GLU A 292 -28.10 26.14 21.99
N MET A 293 -27.08 26.10 21.15
CA MET A 293 -26.34 24.87 20.82
C MET A 293 -25.56 24.30 22.01
N ALA A 294 -25.04 25.15 22.90
CA ALA A 294 -24.41 24.71 24.15
C ALA A 294 -25.44 24.15 25.14
N GLU A 295 -26.65 24.72 25.18
CA GLU A 295 -27.74 24.25 26.03
C GLU A 295 -28.33 22.92 25.54
N LEU A 296 -28.48 22.76 24.21
CA LEU A 296 -28.84 21.49 23.57
C LEU A 296 -27.79 20.40 23.85
N ARG A 297 -26.49 20.71 23.78
CA ARG A 297 -25.41 19.75 24.13
C ARG A 297 -25.48 19.33 25.59
N ARG A 298 -25.74 20.28 26.51
CA ARG A 298 -25.97 19.96 27.93
C ARG A 298 -27.20 19.10 28.15
N GLN A 299 -28.28 19.37 27.44
CA GLN A 299 -29.53 18.62 27.54
C GLN A 299 -29.40 17.19 27.01
N VAL A 300 -28.65 16.99 25.92
CA VAL A 300 -28.35 15.65 25.37
C VAL A 300 -27.44 14.86 26.29
N LEU A 301 -26.41 15.47 26.88
CA LEU A 301 -25.53 14.81 27.86
C LEU A 301 -26.24 14.48 29.18
N ALA A 302 -27.19 15.33 29.60
CA ALA A 302 -28.03 15.09 30.78
C ALA A 302 -29.16 14.08 30.51
N SER A 303 -29.53 13.88 29.23
CA SER A 303 -30.47 12.84 28.85
C SER A 303 -29.79 11.49 29.04
N LYS A 304 -30.30 10.73 30.03
CA LYS A 304 -29.81 9.39 30.36
C LYS A 304 -29.91 8.51 29.11
N PRO A 305 -28.80 8.11 28.47
CA PRO A 305 -28.88 7.08 27.46
C PRO A 305 -29.30 5.82 28.20
N PHE A 306 -30.40 5.21 27.73
CA PHE A 306 -30.81 3.84 28.02
C PHE A 306 -30.24 3.27 29.32
N SER A 307 -31.00 3.40 30.42
CA SER A 307 -30.69 2.74 31.68
C SER A 307 -30.49 1.24 31.41
N SER A 308 -29.23 0.81 31.33
CA SER A 308 -28.87 -0.59 31.37
C SER A 308 -29.06 -1.00 32.82
N PRO A 309 -30.08 -1.82 33.18
CA PRO A 309 -30.20 -2.27 34.56
C PRO A 309 -28.92 -3.03 34.92
N ALA A 310 -28.24 -2.55 35.97
CA ALA A 310 -27.02 -3.16 36.46
C ALA A 310 -27.28 -4.61 36.89
N SER A 311 -26.46 -5.50 36.35
CA SER A 311 -26.02 -6.80 36.89
C SER A 311 -27.09 -7.74 37.47
N THR A 312 -27.58 -8.65 36.63
CA THR A 312 -27.51 -10.08 36.99
C THR A 312 -26.51 -10.75 36.05
N SER A 313 -25.62 -11.54 36.64
CA SER A 313 -24.50 -12.25 36.04
C SER A 313 -24.77 -12.74 34.60
N LYS A 314 -24.16 -12.09 33.61
CA LYS A 314 -24.02 -12.70 32.29
C LYS A 314 -22.92 -13.77 32.40
N PRO A 315 -23.19 -15.05 32.05
CA PRO A 315 -22.11 -16.02 31.89
C PRO A 315 -21.16 -15.52 30.80
N SER A 316 -19.86 -15.70 31.01
CA SER A 316 -18.84 -15.41 30.01
C SER A 316 -19.18 -16.14 28.70
N PRO A 317 -19.01 -15.50 27.53
CA PRO A 317 -19.20 -16.19 26.26
C PRO A 317 -18.24 -17.40 26.23
N ALA A 318 -18.79 -18.58 25.98
CA ALA A 318 -18.00 -19.81 25.91
C ALA A 318 -16.93 -19.67 24.83
N HIS A 319 -15.67 -19.85 25.23
CA HIS A 319 -14.54 -19.91 24.31
C HIS A 319 -14.64 -21.20 23.50
N ILE A 320 -15.08 -21.10 22.24
CA ILE A 320 -15.11 -22.25 21.31
C ILE A 320 -13.65 -22.59 20.98
N PRO A 321 -13.14 -23.80 21.30
CA PRO A 321 -11.80 -24.19 20.91
C PRO A 321 -11.69 -24.23 19.38
N ARG A 322 -10.56 -23.75 18.86
CA ARG A 322 -10.23 -23.81 17.44
C ARG A 322 -10.33 -25.26 16.97
N PRO A 323 -11.10 -25.58 15.91
CA PRO A 323 -11.17 -26.95 15.41
C PRO A 323 -9.78 -27.39 14.97
N GLU A 324 -9.37 -28.58 15.42
CA GLU A 324 -8.10 -29.16 15.01
C GLU A 324 -8.11 -29.41 13.49
N PRO A 325 -7.00 -29.12 12.79
CA PRO A 325 -6.92 -29.38 11.37
C PRO A 325 -6.97 -30.90 11.15
N VAL A 326 -8.06 -31.36 10.53
CA VAL A 326 -8.16 -32.72 10.03
C VAL A 326 -7.09 -32.89 8.96
N ALA A 327 -6.22 -33.88 9.15
CA ALA A 327 -5.21 -34.25 8.18
C ALA A 327 -5.89 -34.61 6.84
N VAL A 328 -5.62 -33.79 5.82
CA VAL A 328 -5.96 -34.08 4.43
C VAL A 328 -5.12 -35.28 3.99
N GLN A 329 -5.74 -36.45 3.92
CA GLN A 329 -5.25 -37.54 3.08
C GLN A 329 -5.77 -37.29 1.67
N ALA A 330 -4.84 -36.98 0.78
CA ALA A 330 -5.06 -37.08 -0.65
C ALA A 330 -5.04 -38.57 -1.04
N ASP A 331 -6.12 -39.02 -1.68
CA ASP A 331 -6.15 -39.78 -2.93
C ASP A 331 -7.32 -40.77 -2.95
N SER A 332 -8.22 -40.62 -3.93
CA SER A 332 -8.55 -41.64 -4.94
C SER A 332 -9.96 -41.45 -5.51
N ASP A 333 -10.04 -41.35 -6.83
CA ASP A 333 -11.25 -41.45 -7.66
C ASP A 333 -12.16 -42.63 -7.25
N ASN A 334 -13.49 -42.40 -7.19
CA ASN A 334 -14.54 -43.14 -7.92
C ASN A 334 -15.94 -42.59 -7.55
N GLY A 335 -16.78 -42.28 -8.54
CA GLY A 335 -18.05 -41.56 -8.36
C GLY A 335 -19.22 -42.33 -7.74
N SER A 336 -20.22 -41.57 -7.28
CA SER A 336 -21.65 -41.92 -7.19
C SER A 336 -22.46 -40.69 -6.75
N ASP A 337 -23.62 -40.48 -7.36
CA ASP A 337 -24.65 -39.45 -7.04
C ASP A 337 -24.94 -39.32 -5.54
N GLY A 338 -25.11 -38.07 -5.05
CA GLY A 338 -25.87 -37.84 -3.81
C GLY A 338 -25.57 -36.62 -2.91
N ASP A 339 -25.05 -35.48 -3.40
CA ASP A 339 -24.67 -34.33 -2.53
C ASP A 339 -25.45 -33.02 -2.78
N ASP A 340 -26.70 -33.07 -3.26
CA ASP A 340 -27.53 -31.86 -3.40
C ASP A 340 -27.90 -31.26 -2.02
N ASP A 341 -28.05 -32.10 -0.99
CA ASP A 341 -28.47 -31.67 0.35
C ASP A 341 -27.40 -30.86 1.12
N GLU A 342 -26.12 -31.03 0.80
CA GLU A 342 -25.03 -30.29 1.44
C GLU A 342 -24.82 -28.93 0.78
N PHE A 343 -24.96 -28.87 -0.54
CA PHE A 343 -24.87 -27.61 -1.28
C PHE A 343 -26.08 -26.70 -1.01
N ASP A 344 -27.28 -27.27 -0.91
CA ASP A 344 -28.51 -26.52 -0.59
C ASP A 344 -28.48 -25.96 0.84
N ARG A 345 -27.95 -26.73 1.81
CA ARG A 345 -27.73 -26.22 3.19
C ARG A 345 -26.76 -25.04 3.24
N ILE A 346 -25.77 -25.00 2.35
CA ILE A 346 -24.82 -23.89 2.26
C ILE A 346 -25.47 -22.68 1.59
N ILE A 347 -26.29 -22.87 0.56
CA ILE A 347 -27.04 -21.77 -0.08
C ILE A 347 -28.02 -21.14 0.92
N ASP A 348 -28.77 -21.95 1.66
CA ASP A 348 -29.76 -21.49 2.65
C ASP A 348 -29.12 -20.78 3.86
N ALA A 349 -27.85 -21.09 4.17
CA ALA A 349 -27.09 -20.43 5.22
C ALA A 349 -26.56 -19.05 4.83
N THR A 350 -26.54 -18.71 3.53
CA THR A 350 -26.10 -17.38 3.09
C THR A 350 -27.14 -16.29 3.44
N VAL A 351 -26.65 -15.13 3.88
CA VAL A 351 -27.51 -14.00 4.22
C VAL A 351 -28.07 -13.37 2.96
N VAL A 352 -29.37 -13.51 2.73
CA VAL A 352 -30.05 -12.91 1.58
C VAL A 352 -30.07 -11.38 1.72
N THR A 353 -29.37 -10.68 0.83
CA THR A 353 -29.21 -9.22 0.88
C THR A 353 -30.29 -8.44 0.11
N ASP A 354 -31.18 -9.13 -0.62
CA ASP A 354 -32.21 -8.49 -1.44
C ASP A 354 -33.51 -8.21 -0.66
N ARG A 355 -34.15 -7.07 -0.95
CA ARG A 355 -35.39 -6.61 -0.29
C ARG A 355 -36.52 -7.66 -0.32
N THR A 356 -36.68 -8.35 -1.44
CA THR A 356 -37.70 -9.40 -1.62
C THR A 356 -37.41 -10.64 -0.78
N GLY A 357 -36.14 -11.02 -0.64
CA GLY A 357 -35.70 -12.15 0.18
C GLY A 357 -35.83 -11.88 1.68
N ILE A 358 -35.59 -10.65 2.11
CA ILE A 358 -35.80 -10.20 3.50
C ILE A 358 -37.30 -10.22 3.84
N GLU A 359 -38.17 -9.74 2.95
CA GLU A 359 -39.63 -9.78 3.14
C GLU A 359 -40.18 -11.20 3.21
N ALA A 360 -39.70 -12.12 2.36
CA ALA A 360 -40.08 -13.52 2.40
C ALA A 360 -39.66 -14.20 3.72
N LYS A 361 -38.44 -13.95 4.20
CA LYS A 361 -37.94 -14.47 5.48
C LYS A 361 -38.69 -13.89 6.68
N GLN A 362 -39.11 -12.62 6.62
CA GLN A 362 -39.97 -12.02 7.65
C GLN A 362 -41.38 -12.61 7.64
N ARG A 363 -41.91 -13.02 6.48
CA ARG A 363 -43.23 -13.65 6.37
C ARG A 363 -43.24 -15.07 6.94
N ALA A 364 -42.24 -15.89 6.59
CA ALA A 364 -42.07 -17.23 7.18
C ALA A 364 -41.90 -17.15 8.71
N ARG A 365 -41.11 -16.20 9.19
CA ARG A 365 -40.92 -15.98 10.63
C ARG A 365 -42.18 -15.48 11.36
N ARG A 366 -43.18 -14.92 10.66
CA ARG A 366 -44.48 -14.55 11.24
C ARG A 366 -45.43 -15.75 11.34
N GLU A 367 -45.25 -16.77 10.51
CA GLU A 367 -46.07 -17.98 10.51
C GLU A 367 -45.65 -18.95 11.64
N ASP A 368 -44.36 -18.96 12.01
CA ASP A 368 -43.81 -19.83 13.06
C ASP A 368 -43.92 -19.31 14.51
N VAL A 369 -44.47 -18.10 14.73
CA VAL A 369 -44.66 -17.56 16.08
C VAL A 369 -46.09 -17.84 16.55
N PRO A 370 -46.31 -18.60 17.65
CA PRO A 370 -47.67 -18.79 18.17
C PRO A 370 -48.24 -17.43 18.58
N LEU A 371 -49.37 -17.07 17.98
CA LEU A 371 -50.11 -15.82 18.21
C LEU A 371 -50.53 -15.72 19.69
N ALA A 372 -49.74 -15.05 20.52
CA ALA A 372 -50.15 -14.61 21.83
C ALA A 372 -51.17 -13.45 21.66
N SER A 373 -52.45 -13.76 21.81
CA SER A 373 -53.51 -12.74 21.83
C SER A 373 -53.67 -12.20 23.26
N VAL A 374 -53.48 -10.89 23.42
CA VAL A 374 -53.77 -10.18 24.68
C VAL A 374 -55.09 -9.45 24.49
N SER A 375 -56.11 -9.84 25.25
CA SER A 375 -57.41 -9.17 25.29
C SER A 375 -57.43 -8.15 26.42
N TYR A 376 -57.61 -6.87 26.08
CA TYR A 376 -57.84 -5.80 27.06
C TYR A 376 -59.34 -5.58 27.22
N SER A 377 -59.87 -5.84 28.43
CA SER A 377 -61.22 -5.45 28.79
C SER A 377 -61.23 -4.00 29.28
N ARG A 378 -61.99 -3.15 28.59
CA ARG A 378 -62.17 -1.74 28.96
C ARG A 378 -63.37 -1.64 29.92
N THR A 379 -63.11 -1.48 31.21
CA THR A 379 -64.14 -1.05 32.17
C THR A 379 -64.43 0.44 31.98
N VAL A 380 -65.65 0.78 31.55
CA VAL A 380 -66.12 2.16 31.46
C VAL A 380 -66.87 2.49 32.75
N ILE A 381 -66.28 3.34 33.59
CA ILE A 381 -66.92 3.87 34.80
C ILE A 381 -67.72 5.11 34.38
N GLY A 382 -69.05 5.03 34.48
CA GLY A 382 -69.95 6.16 34.22
C GLY A 382 -69.96 7.16 35.39
N ALA A 383 -69.95 8.46 35.08
CA ALA A 383 -69.98 9.53 36.07
C ALA A 383 -71.34 9.58 36.82
N PRO A 384 -71.35 9.92 38.12
CA PRO A 384 -72.58 9.97 38.92
C PRO A 384 -73.47 11.16 38.50
N LYS A 385 -74.76 10.90 38.25
CA LYS A 385 -75.76 11.95 38.01
C LYS A 385 -76.09 12.65 39.33
N LYS A 386 -75.91 13.98 39.37
CA LYS A 386 -76.43 14.84 40.44
C LYS A 386 -77.96 14.72 40.47
N ARG A 387 -78.52 14.44 41.65
CA ARG A 387 -79.94 14.58 41.96
C ARG A 387 -80.21 15.95 42.57
#